data_AF-A0A6M3LN58-F1
#
_entry.id   AF-A0A6M3LN58-F1
#
_cell.length_a   1.000
_cell.length_b   1.000
_cell.length_c   1.000
_cell.angle_alpha   90.00
_cell.angle_beta   90.00
_cell.angle_gamma   90.00
#
_symmetry.space_group_name_H-M   'P 1'
#
loop_
_entity.id
_entity.type
_entity.pdbx_description
1 polymer ?
#
loop_
_entity_poly.entity_id
_entity_poly.type
_entity_poly.pdbx_seq_one_letter_code
_entity_poly.pdbx_strand_id
1 'polypeptide(L)'
;MVETLGHNADKSSLTPNCTCSYYNHYTMKTDHFATFPPALVETPILAGCPLYICSKCGKPREKIYEHKNMVIERSNHAEESGIRIMSSGTMVAPCEDKFIGYSDCGCGEYTCNKCGTEMVFKHSEFIPGTVMDIFAGSGTTLQCALALGRKSIGIEQSEEYCKLATKRKMQVGF
;
A
#
# COMPACT_ATOMS: atom_id res chain seq x y z
N MET A 1 33.32 -8.14 -41.02
CA MET A 1 31.85 -8.16 -41.06
C MET A 1 31.38 -8.96 -39.86
N VAL A 2 30.67 -8.31 -38.94
CA VAL A 2 30.24 -8.90 -37.66
C VAL A 2 28.80 -9.36 -37.85
N GLU A 3 28.56 -10.67 -37.79
CA GLU A 3 27.22 -11.25 -37.76
C GLU A 3 26.93 -11.69 -36.33
N THR A 4 25.94 -11.03 -35.72
CA THR A 4 25.42 -11.31 -34.38
C THR A 4 24.48 -12.51 -34.43
N LEU A 5 24.89 -13.65 -33.86
CA LEU A 5 24.01 -14.80 -33.64
C LEU A 5 23.19 -14.60 -32.34
N GLY A 6 21.91 -14.29 -32.53
CA GLY A 6 20.91 -14.21 -31.47
C GLY A 6 20.73 -15.57 -30.77
N HIS A 7 20.98 -15.59 -29.47
CA HIS A 7 20.67 -16.72 -28.61
C HIS A 7 19.17 -16.68 -28.25
N ASN A 8 18.36 -17.44 -28.99
CA ASN A 8 17.04 -17.86 -28.57
C ASN A 8 17.18 -18.84 -27.39
N ALA A 9 17.23 -18.31 -26.18
CA ALA A 9 17.06 -19.11 -24.97
C ALA A 9 15.57 -19.38 -24.77
N ASP A 10 15.18 -20.62 -25.05
CA ASP A 10 13.90 -21.23 -24.72
C ASP A 10 13.58 -21.01 -23.22
N LYS A 11 12.62 -20.11 -22.94
CA LYS A 11 12.16 -19.78 -21.58
C LYS A 11 11.00 -20.68 -21.13
N SER A 12 10.85 -21.88 -21.70
CA SER A 12 9.77 -22.81 -21.34
C SER A 12 9.93 -23.51 -19.98
N SER A 13 11.06 -23.34 -19.30
CA SER A 13 11.43 -24.18 -18.14
C SER A 13 11.39 -23.49 -16.77
N LEU A 14 10.88 -22.25 -16.63
CA LEU A 14 11.04 -21.46 -15.39
C LEU A 14 9.75 -20.95 -14.72
N THR A 15 8.56 -21.41 -15.07
CA THR A 15 7.33 -21.01 -14.34
C THR A 15 6.68 -22.19 -13.62
N PRO A 16 6.48 -22.14 -12.29
CA PRO A 16 5.75 -23.20 -11.59
C PRO A 16 4.29 -23.17 -12.06
N ASN A 17 3.85 -24.25 -12.70
CA ASN A 17 2.47 -24.47 -13.12
C ASN A 17 1.59 -24.69 -11.88
N CYS A 18 1.15 -23.61 -11.25
CA CYS A 18 0.15 -23.67 -10.19
C CYS A 18 -1.23 -23.93 -10.80
N THR A 19 -1.98 -24.92 -10.34
CA THR A 19 -3.30 -25.27 -10.89
C THR A 19 -4.47 -24.61 -10.16
N CYS A 20 -4.21 -23.71 -9.21
CA CYS A 20 -5.27 -23.09 -8.44
C CYS A 20 -6.16 -22.21 -9.33
N SER A 21 -7.44 -22.11 -8.98
CA SER A 21 -8.42 -21.28 -9.72
C SER A 21 -7.92 -19.84 -9.89
N TYR A 22 -7.23 -19.31 -8.88
CA TYR A 22 -6.57 -18.00 -8.94
C TYR A 22 -5.53 -17.91 -10.07
N TYR A 23 -4.60 -18.88 -10.15
CA TYR A 23 -3.57 -18.90 -11.18
C TYR A 23 -4.18 -19.09 -12.58
N ASN A 24 -5.13 -20.01 -12.72
CA ASN A 24 -5.81 -20.27 -13.99
C ASN A 24 -6.61 -19.05 -14.46
N HIS A 25 -7.38 -18.39 -13.57
CA HIS A 25 -8.11 -17.18 -13.92
C HIS A 25 -7.20 -16.03 -14.35
N TYR A 26 -5.95 -16.00 -13.89
CA TYR A 26 -4.98 -14.95 -14.18
C TYR A 26 -4.11 -15.24 -15.42
N THR A 27 -3.92 -16.51 -15.76
CA THR A 27 -3.06 -16.97 -16.87
C THR A 27 -3.82 -17.48 -18.10
N MET A 28 -5.17 -17.51 -18.09
CA MET A 28 -5.93 -17.83 -19.31
C MET A 28 -5.50 -16.90 -20.45
N LYS A 29 -4.90 -17.49 -21.49
CA LYS A 29 -4.50 -16.80 -22.71
C LYS A 29 -5.75 -16.30 -23.43
N THR A 30 -6.11 -15.05 -23.22
CA THR A 30 -6.85 -14.28 -24.21
C THR A 30 -5.82 -13.47 -24.99
N ASP A 31 -5.92 -13.47 -26.32
CA ASP A 31 -5.00 -12.76 -27.20
C ASP A 31 -4.93 -11.28 -26.77
N HIS A 32 -3.73 -10.83 -26.39
CA HIS A 32 -3.40 -9.48 -25.91
C HIS A 32 -3.78 -9.14 -24.47
N PHE A 33 -3.50 -10.05 -23.52
CA PHE A 33 -3.60 -9.73 -22.10
C PHE A 33 -2.32 -9.03 -21.60
N ALA A 34 -2.39 -7.73 -21.33
CA ALA A 34 -1.36 -6.99 -20.60
C ALA A 34 -1.47 -7.27 -19.09
N THR A 35 -1.31 -8.53 -18.68
CA THR A 35 -1.28 -8.90 -17.26
C THR A 35 0.06 -8.58 -16.65
N PHE A 36 0.12 -7.51 -15.86
CA PHE A 36 1.18 -7.35 -14.89
C PHE A 36 0.86 -8.16 -13.60
N PRO A 37 1.88 -8.62 -12.85
CA PRO A 37 1.67 -9.26 -11.56
C PRO A 37 0.99 -8.33 -10.56
N PRO A 38 0.07 -8.82 -9.70
CA PRO A 38 -0.62 -8.00 -8.68
C PRO A 38 0.34 -7.22 -7.78
N ALA A 39 1.46 -7.85 -7.38
CA ALA A 39 2.51 -7.24 -6.56
C ALA A 39 3.09 -5.94 -7.18
N LEU A 40 3.11 -5.83 -8.51
CA LEU A 40 3.58 -4.62 -9.19
C LEU A 40 2.63 -3.44 -8.95
N VAL A 41 1.33 -3.70 -8.77
CA VAL A 41 0.32 -2.66 -8.57
C VAL A 41 -0.01 -2.40 -7.10
N GLU A 42 0.19 -3.38 -6.22
CA GLU A 42 0.08 -3.15 -4.78
C GLU A 42 1.02 -2.04 -4.30
N THR A 43 2.26 -2.03 -4.79
CA THR A 43 3.28 -1.03 -4.41
C THR A 43 2.83 0.42 -4.66
N PRO A 44 2.45 0.83 -5.88
CA PRO A 44 1.98 2.19 -6.14
C PRO A 44 0.66 2.52 -5.43
N ILE A 45 -0.24 1.55 -5.22
CA ILE A 45 -1.48 1.78 -4.45
C ILE A 45 -1.15 2.09 -2.98
N LEU A 46 -0.27 1.32 -2.36
CA LEU A 46 0.14 1.51 -0.96
C LEU A 46 0.88 2.84 -0.76
N ALA A 47 1.71 3.23 -1.73
CA ALA A 47 2.47 4.47 -1.68
C ALA A 47 1.62 5.72 -1.98
N GLY A 48 0.70 5.63 -2.95
CA GLY A 48 -0.02 6.78 -3.48
C GLY A 48 -1.45 6.97 -2.97
N CYS A 49 -2.12 5.89 -2.54
CA CYS A 49 -3.53 5.95 -2.15
C CYS A 49 -3.71 5.69 -0.64
N PRO A 50 -4.13 6.72 0.14
CA PRO A 50 -4.37 6.57 1.57
C PRO A 50 -5.49 5.55 1.81
N LEU A 51 -5.36 4.78 2.89
CA LEU A 51 -6.37 3.80 3.26
C LEU A 51 -7.70 4.48 3.61
N TYR A 52 -7.63 5.62 4.31
CA TYR A 52 -8.79 6.39 4.74
C TYR A 52 -8.59 7.88 4.46
N ILE A 53 -9.66 8.54 4.04
CA ILE A 53 -9.74 9.99 3.84
C ILE A 53 -10.92 10.55 4.63
N CYS A 54 -10.74 11.75 5.16
CA CYS A 54 -11.82 12.49 5.78
C CYS A 54 -12.87 12.85 4.70
N SER A 55 -14.13 12.45 4.93
CA SER A 55 -15.25 12.74 4.01
C SER A 55 -15.52 14.25 3.82
N LYS A 56 -15.15 15.09 4.78
CA LYS A 56 -15.39 16.54 4.76
C LYS A 56 -14.23 17.34 4.16
N CYS A 57 -13.01 17.10 4.63
CA CYS A 57 -11.84 17.91 4.27
C CYS A 57 -10.85 17.19 3.33
N GLY A 58 -11.05 15.90 3.05
CA GLY A 58 -10.18 15.11 2.18
C GLY A 58 -8.81 14.76 2.77
N LYS A 59 -8.49 15.20 4.01
CA LYS A 59 -7.20 14.86 4.63
C LYS A 59 -7.06 13.34 4.81
N PRO A 60 -5.91 12.77 4.41
CA PRO A 60 -5.64 11.35 4.62
C PRO A 60 -5.46 11.06 6.10
N ARG A 61 -5.80 9.84 6.50
CA ARG A 61 -5.55 9.34 7.85
C ARG A 61 -4.20 8.66 7.90
N GLU A 62 -3.32 9.15 8.77
CA GLU A 62 -1.94 8.69 8.92
C GLU A 62 -1.81 7.73 10.10
N LYS A 63 -0.83 6.84 10.04
CA LYS A 63 -0.51 5.91 11.14
C LYS A 63 0.40 6.62 12.14
N ILE A 64 0.02 6.58 13.42
CA ILE A 64 0.81 7.15 14.51
C ILE A 64 1.54 6.01 15.23
N TYR A 65 2.84 6.19 15.41
CA TYR A 65 3.71 5.29 16.14
C TYR A 65 4.34 6.00 17.33
N GLU A 66 4.48 5.29 18.45
CA GLU A 66 5.31 5.67 19.57
C GLU A 66 6.70 5.07 19.34
N HIS A 67 7.68 5.92 19.07
CA HIS A 67 9.07 5.50 18.89
C HIS A 67 9.81 5.56 20.22
N LYS A 68 10.36 4.42 20.66
CA LYS A 68 11.26 4.35 21.81
C LYS A 68 12.68 4.11 21.31
N ASN A 69 13.53 5.09 21.56
CA ASN A 69 14.95 5.00 21.23
C ASN A 69 15.62 3.85 21.97
N MET A 70 16.65 3.29 21.34
CA MET A 70 17.56 2.35 21.99
C MET A 70 18.22 3.01 23.21
N VAL A 71 18.27 2.28 24.34
CA VAL A 71 18.98 2.71 25.54
C VAL A 71 20.31 1.97 25.61
N ILE A 72 21.41 2.72 25.53
CA ILE A 72 22.77 2.20 25.64
C ILE A 72 23.37 2.73 26.94
N GLU A 73 23.83 1.82 27.78
CA GLU A 73 24.67 2.16 28.94
C GLU A 73 26.12 2.24 28.47
N ARG A 74 26.63 3.46 28.30
CA ARG A 74 27.98 3.69 27.79
C ARG A 74 29.03 3.32 28.85
N SER A 75 30.06 2.59 28.43
CA SER A 75 31.23 2.29 29.26
C SER A 75 32.35 3.31 28.99
N ASN A 76 33.22 3.59 29.98
CA ASN A 76 34.37 4.50 29.80
C ASN A 76 35.51 3.91 28.94
N HIS A 77 35.36 2.70 28.40
CA HIS A 77 36.40 1.97 27.68
C HIS A 77 36.91 2.69 26.43
N ALA A 78 36.08 3.51 25.78
CA ALA A 78 36.52 4.35 24.65
C ALA A 78 37.36 5.56 25.08
N GLU A 79 37.14 6.10 26.29
CA GLU A 79 37.94 7.19 26.84
C GLU A 79 39.31 6.69 27.31
N GLU A 80 39.36 5.51 27.94
CA GLU A 80 40.61 4.91 28.43
C GLU A 80 41.52 4.40 27.31
N SER A 81 40.97 3.92 26.20
CA SER A 81 41.75 3.36 25.08
C SER A 81 42.30 4.41 24.10
N GLY A 82 41.83 5.67 24.18
CA GLY A 82 42.23 6.75 23.28
C GLY A 82 41.73 6.63 21.83
N ILE A 83 40.97 5.57 21.51
CA ILE A 83 40.45 5.28 20.17
C ILE A 83 39.03 5.84 20.06
N ARG A 84 38.88 7.03 19.46
CA ARG A 84 37.60 7.77 19.35
C ARG A 84 36.51 7.11 18.52
N ILE A 85 36.81 6.01 17.83
CA ILE A 85 35.92 5.34 16.87
C ILE A 85 35.28 4.07 17.50
N MET A 86 35.75 3.65 18.69
CA MET A 86 35.17 2.47 19.34
C MET A 86 33.80 2.79 19.95
N SER A 87 32.77 2.12 19.42
CA SER A 87 31.47 1.99 20.10
C SER A 87 31.70 1.30 21.43
N SER A 88 31.37 1.96 22.54
CA SER A 88 31.52 1.39 23.88
C SER A 88 30.22 1.56 24.66
N GLY A 89 29.72 0.45 25.20
CA GLY A 89 28.48 0.39 25.97
C GLY A 89 27.68 -0.89 25.73
N THR A 90 26.88 -1.24 26.74
CA THR A 90 25.96 -2.38 26.69
C THR A 90 24.57 -1.89 26.30
N MET A 91 23.93 -2.57 25.34
CA MET A 91 22.53 -2.30 25.01
C MET A 91 21.64 -2.76 26.17
N VAL A 92 20.95 -1.83 26.81
CA VAL A 92 20.03 -2.10 27.94
C VAL A 92 18.60 -2.33 27.46
N ALA A 93 18.19 -1.60 26.42
CA ALA A 93 16.89 -1.79 25.81
C ALA A 93 16.97 -1.60 24.29
N PRO A 94 16.32 -2.48 23.50
CA PRO A 94 16.25 -2.32 22.05
C PRO A 94 15.36 -1.13 21.66
N CYS A 95 15.51 -0.70 20.41
CA CYS A 95 14.59 0.24 19.79
C CYS A 95 13.23 -0.43 19.54
N GLU A 96 12.13 0.24 19.86
CA GLU A 96 10.78 -0.28 19.66
C GLU A 96 9.86 0.77 19.04
N ASP A 97 9.15 0.38 17.98
CA ASP A 97 8.06 1.16 17.38
C ASP A 97 6.72 0.51 17.73
N LYS A 98 5.87 1.23 18.49
CA LYS A 98 4.54 0.75 18.85
C LYS A 98 3.47 1.52 18.09
N PHE A 99 2.65 0.83 17.30
CA PHE A 99 1.50 1.44 16.66
C PHE A 99 0.46 1.87 17.71
N ILE A 100 0.17 3.17 17.78
CA ILE A 100 -0.80 3.75 18.73
C ILE A 100 -2.19 3.80 18.11
N GLY A 101 -2.27 4.09 16.81
CA GLY A 101 -3.52 4.26 16.11
C GLY A 101 -3.39 5.17 14.90
N TYR A 102 -4.48 5.82 14.54
CA TYR A 102 -4.56 6.65 13.36
C TYR A 102 -4.81 8.12 13.73
N SER A 103 -4.23 9.03 12.96
CA SER A 103 -4.46 10.47 13.11
C SER A 103 -5.92 10.85 12.93
N ASP A 104 -6.27 12.02 13.45
CA ASP A 104 -7.52 12.70 13.14
C ASP A 104 -7.23 13.93 12.27
N CYS A 105 -8.30 14.51 11.72
CA CYS A 105 -8.19 15.69 10.85
C CYS A 105 -8.61 16.99 11.55
N GLY A 106 -8.91 16.94 12.86
CA GLY A 106 -9.46 18.06 13.63
C GLY A 106 -10.81 18.61 13.14
N CYS A 107 -11.43 17.98 12.16
CA CYS A 107 -12.68 18.48 11.61
C CYS A 107 -13.82 18.18 12.59
N GLY A 108 -14.36 19.25 13.17
CA GLY A 108 -15.46 19.16 14.12
C GLY A 108 -15.41 20.14 15.28
N GLU A 109 -14.30 20.84 15.49
CA GLU A 109 -14.24 21.91 16.47
C GLU A 109 -14.82 23.19 15.85
N TYR A 110 -15.99 23.63 16.34
CA TYR A 110 -16.54 24.93 16.02
C TYR A 110 -16.90 25.67 17.31
N THR A 111 -16.30 26.83 17.50
CA THR A 111 -16.62 27.75 18.61
C THR A 111 -17.63 28.79 18.13
N CYS A 112 -18.77 28.87 18.81
CA CYS A 112 -19.76 29.92 18.60
C CYS A 112 -19.20 31.27 19.10
N ASN A 113 -18.74 32.13 18.20
CA ASN A 113 -18.20 33.46 18.54
C ASN A 113 -19.19 34.38 19.31
N LYS A 114 -20.50 34.04 19.29
CA LYS A 114 -21.56 34.84 19.94
C LYS A 114 -21.91 34.37 21.35
N CYS A 115 -21.75 33.08 21.62
CA CYS A 115 -22.25 32.43 22.83
C CYS A 115 -21.14 31.74 23.65
N GLY A 116 -19.90 31.73 23.14
CA GLY A 116 -18.75 31.11 23.82
C GLY A 116 -18.84 29.59 23.96
N THR A 117 -19.90 28.97 23.45
CA THR A 117 -20.08 27.52 23.53
C THR A 117 -19.14 26.85 22.54
N GLU A 118 -18.22 26.05 23.07
CA GLU A 118 -17.48 25.05 22.33
C GLU A 118 -18.44 23.93 21.91
N MET A 119 -18.77 23.88 20.62
CA MET A 119 -19.57 22.80 20.04
C MET A 119 -18.65 21.93 19.19
N VAL A 120 -18.19 20.82 19.77
CA VAL A 120 -17.39 19.83 19.06
C VAL A 120 -18.32 18.89 18.29
N PHE A 121 -18.69 19.26 17.07
CA PHE A 121 -19.28 18.34 16.09
C PHE A 121 -18.20 17.43 15.52
N LYS A 122 -17.69 16.46 16.30
CA LYS A 122 -16.72 15.47 15.82
C LYS A 122 -17.35 14.67 14.68
N HIS A 123 -17.14 15.09 13.43
CA HIS A 123 -17.64 14.33 12.31
C HIS A 123 -16.73 13.11 12.15
N SER A 124 -17.31 11.93 12.21
CA SER A 124 -16.58 10.69 12.49
C SER A 124 -16.26 9.86 11.25
N GLU A 125 -16.78 10.23 10.08
CA GLU A 125 -16.75 9.30 8.95
C GLU A 125 -15.52 9.51 8.06
N PHE A 126 -14.50 8.70 8.34
CA PHE A 126 -13.43 8.43 7.41
C PHE A 126 -13.88 7.37 6.41
N ILE A 127 -13.80 7.71 5.12
CA ILE A 127 -14.15 6.79 4.03
C ILE A 127 -12.88 6.23 3.39
N PRO A 128 -12.92 5.06 2.73
CA PRO A 128 -11.76 4.55 2.02
C PRO A 128 -11.32 5.47 0.88
N GLY A 129 -10.00 5.54 0.65
CA GLY A 129 -9.44 6.19 -0.55
C GLY A 129 -9.90 5.52 -1.85
N THR A 130 -9.83 6.23 -2.98
CA THR A 130 -10.28 5.73 -4.28
C THR A 130 -9.10 5.65 -5.25
N VAL A 131 -8.91 4.49 -5.88
CA VAL A 131 -7.96 4.26 -6.98
C VAL A 131 -8.71 4.34 -8.31
N MET A 132 -8.15 5.04 -9.28
CA MET A 132 -8.72 5.14 -10.63
C MET A 132 -7.76 4.56 -11.67
N ASP A 133 -8.28 3.70 -12.54
CA ASP A 133 -7.55 3.14 -13.67
C ASP A 133 -8.32 3.40 -14.96
N ILE A 134 -7.75 4.21 -15.88
CA ILE A 134 -8.40 4.60 -17.14
C ILE A 134 -8.22 3.57 -18.27
N PHE A 135 -7.37 2.56 -18.04
CA PHE A 135 -7.16 1.42 -18.94
C PHE A 135 -7.26 0.14 -18.12
N ALA A 136 -8.41 -0.04 -17.47
CA ALA A 136 -8.58 -1.08 -16.46
C ALA A 136 -8.39 -2.49 -17.01
N GLY A 137 -8.61 -2.69 -18.31
CA GLY A 137 -8.49 -3.98 -18.98
C GLY A 137 -9.25 -5.06 -18.22
N SER A 138 -8.55 -6.11 -17.84
CA SER A 138 -9.14 -7.22 -17.09
C SER A 138 -9.39 -6.97 -15.60
N GLY A 139 -9.12 -5.76 -15.10
CA GLY A 139 -9.47 -5.31 -13.77
C GLY A 139 -8.46 -5.64 -12.67
N THR A 140 -7.21 -5.98 -12.98
CA THR A 140 -6.19 -6.29 -11.96
C THR A 140 -6.03 -5.15 -10.95
N THR A 141 -5.89 -3.90 -11.41
CA THR A 141 -5.74 -2.74 -10.53
C THR A 141 -6.92 -2.57 -9.59
N LEU A 142 -8.14 -2.77 -10.11
CA LEU A 142 -9.37 -2.65 -9.35
C LEU A 142 -9.46 -3.73 -8.26
N GLN A 143 -9.11 -4.97 -8.61
CA GLN A 143 -9.05 -6.08 -7.67
C GLN A 143 -8.01 -5.82 -6.57
N CYS A 144 -6.81 -5.36 -6.92
CA CYS A 144 -5.76 -5.05 -5.93
C CYS A 144 -6.20 -3.92 -4.99
N ALA A 145 -6.80 -2.86 -5.53
CA ALA A 145 -7.31 -1.74 -4.73
C ALA A 145 -8.38 -2.22 -3.72
N LEU A 146 -9.34 -3.04 -4.16
CA LEU A 146 -10.38 -3.60 -3.29
C LEU A 146 -9.80 -4.53 -2.21
N ALA A 147 -8.88 -5.42 -2.59
CA ALA A 147 -8.22 -6.33 -1.65
C ALA A 147 -7.42 -5.57 -0.58
N LEU A 148 -6.84 -4.41 -0.96
CA LEU A 148 -6.15 -3.51 -0.06
C LEU A 148 -7.09 -2.59 0.75
N GLY A 149 -8.40 -2.74 0.64
CA GLY A 149 -9.39 -1.96 1.41
C GLY A 149 -9.65 -0.55 0.88
N ARG A 150 -9.36 -0.29 -0.40
CA ARG A 150 -9.68 0.98 -1.09
C ARG A 150 -10.91 0.80 -1.98
N LYS A 151 -11.53 1.91 -2.38
CA LYS A 151 -12.48 1.95 -3.49
C LYS A 151 -11.71 1.95 -4.81
N SER A 152 -12.35 1.51 -5.88
CA SER A 152 -11.76 1.46 -7.21
C SER A 152 -12.74 1.90 -8.30
N ILE A 153 -12.29 2.69 -9.25
CA ILE A 153 -13.02 3.08 -10.46
C ILE A 153 -12.17 2.67 -11.66
N GLY A 154 -12.77 1.94 -12.60
CA GLY A 154 -12.11 1.52 -13.83
C GLY A 154 -12.86 2.01 -15.05
N ILE A 155 -12.13 2.51 -16.05
CA ILE A 155 -12.65 2.79 -17.38
C ILE A 155 -11.97 1.80 -18.34
N GLU A 156 -12.79 1.19 -19.21
CA GLU A 156 -12.34 0.24 -20.21
C GLU A 156 -13.27 0.35 -21.42
N GLN A 157 -12.69 0.34 -22.61
CA GLN A 157 -13.43 0.49 -23.86
C GLN A 157 -14.03 -0.84 -24.32
N SER A 158 -13.32 -1.94 -24.11
CA SER A 158 -13.77 -3.27 -24.51
C SER A 158 -14.85 -3.81 -23.58
N GLU A 159 -16.04 -4.07 -24.13
CA GLU A 159 -17.14 -4.67 -23.38
C GLU A 159 -16.78 -6.06 -22.83
N GLU A 160 -15.98 -6.84 -23.56
CA GLU A 160 -15.51 -8.15 -23.11
C GLU A 160 -14.63 -8.03 -21.86
N TYR A 161 -13.72 -7.06 -21.82
CA TYR A 161 -12.90 -6.79 -20.65
C TYR A 161 -13.69 -6.22 -19.47
N CYS A 162 -14.68 -5.36 -19.73
CA CYS A 162 -15.64 -4.91 -18.70
C CYS A 162 -16.37 -6.09 -18.04
N LYS A 163 -16.84 -7.06 -18.85
CA LYS A 163 -17.50 -8.28 -18.34
C LYS A 163 -16.53 -9.12 -17.51
N LEU A 164 -15.29 -9.28 -17.97
CA LEU A 164 -14.26 -10.04 -17.26
C LEU A 164 -13.88 -9.39 -15.92
N ALA A 165 -13.63 -8.08 -15.91
CA ALA A 165 -13.32 -7.31 -14.71
C ALA A 165 -14.45 -7.40 -13.67
N THR A 166 -15.71 -7.33 -14.13
CA THR A 166 -16.89 -7.49 -13.26
C THR A 166 -16.97 -8.89 -12.64
N LYS A 167 -16.72 -9.95 -13.42
CA LYS A 167 -16.67 -11.32 -12.90
C LYS A 167 -15.58 -11.51 -11.84
N ARG A 168 -14.40 -10.93 -12.07
CA ARG A 168 -13.28 -10.98 -11.10
C ARG A 168 -13.58 -10.18 -9.83
N LYS A 169 -14.25 -9.04 -9.94
CA LYS A 169 -14.69 -8.24 -8.79
C LYS A 169 -15.60 -9.04 -7.86
N MET A 170 -16.51 -9.87 -8.40
CA MET A 170 -17.40 -10.72 -7.60
C MET A 170 -16.67 -11.82 -6.80
N GLN A 171 -15.45 -12.19 -7.20
CA GLN A 171 -14.65 -13.19 -6.47
C GLN A 171 -13.95 -12.60 -5.23
N VAL A 172 -13.79 -11.28 -5.19
CA VAL A 172 -13.23 -10.56 -4.03
C VAL A 172 -14.40 -10.19 -3.10
N GLY A 173 -15.12 -11.20 -2.62
CA GLY A 173 -16.17 -11.04 -1.61
C GLY A 173 -15.54 -10.98 -0.22
N PHE A 174 -15.79 -9.89 0.51
CA PHE A 174 -15.62 -9.83 1.96
C PHE A 174 -16.93 -10.26 2.64
#